data_AF-A0A2N2T863-F1
#
_entry.id   AF-A0A2N2T863-F1
#
_cell.length_a   1.000
_cell.length_b   1.000
_cell.length_c   1.000
_cell.angle_alpha   90.00
_cell.angle_beta   90.00
_cell.angle_gamma   90.00
#
_symmetry.space_group_name_H-M   'P 1'
#
loop_
_entity.id
_entity.type
_entity.pdbx_description
1 polymer ?
#
loop_
_entity_poly.entity_id
_entity_poly.type
_entity_poly.pdbx_seq_one_letter_code
_entity_poly.pdbx_strand_id
1 'polypeptide(L)'
;VNFKLIAMNLDQKQPGFPAHVLPEYLEKLGVEYRIVEADTYSIVKEKIPEGKTTCSLCSRLRRGIIYRTAQELGANKIALGHHRDDIVQTLFLNMFFGAKLKGMPPKLATNRGEFMVIRPLAYCAEKDIASYARGMQFPIIPCDLCGSQENLQRQKGKEMLNAWELEQPGRINNIFRAMANVEPSHLCDTELYDFRNLSTAQPEDEDPLFGDIAQEPALTLASANENRIEFVRKPAMAE
;
A
#
# COMPACT_ATOMS: atom_id res chain seq x y z
N VAL A 1 21.17 -9.12 14.37
CA VAL A 1 20.78 -7.70 14.17
C VAL A 1 20.37 -7.15 15.52
N ASN A 2 21.01 -6.06 15.99
CA ASN A 2 20.73 -5.48 17.31
C ASN A 2 19.90 -4.21 17.14
N PHE A 3 18.73 -4.15 17.79
CA PHE A 3 17.90 -2.95 17.84
C PHE A 3 17.20 -2.84 19.19
N LYS A 4 16.85 -1.61 19.57
CA LYS A 4 15.96 -1.32 20.70
C LYS A 4 14.58 -0.97 20.15
N LEU A 5 13.53 -1.52 20.74
CA LEU A 5 12.15 -1.21 20.40
C LEU A 5 11.52 -0.45 21.57
N ILE A 6 10.81 0.63 21.26
CA ILE A 6 9.96 1.34 22.21
C ILE A 6 8.57 1.41 21.57
N ALA A 7 7.56 0.86 22.24
CA ALA A 7 6.19 0.96 21.78
C ALA A 7 5.66 2.38 22.04
N MET A 8 5.00 2.97 21.05
CA MET A 8 4.40 4.31 21.21
C MET A 8 2.92 4.25 20.85
N ASN A 9 2.09 4.80 21.73
CA ASN A 9 0.67 5.00 21.47
C ASN A 9 0.31 6.48 21.65
N LEU A 10 -0.59 6.97 20.80
CA LEU A 10 -1.18 8.29 20.94
C LEU A 10 -2.64 8.13 21.39
N ASP A 11 -2.93 8.47 22.63
CA ASP A 11 -4.28 8.70 23.11
C ASP A 11 -4.74 10.07 22.58
N GLN A 12 -5.66 10.01 21.61
CA GLN A 12 -6.21 11.19 20.93
C GLN A 12 -7.38 11.83 21.68
N LYS A 13 -7.72 11.32 22.88
CA LYS A 13 -8.88 11.69 23.68
C LYS A 13 -10.21 11.48 22.96
N GLN A 14 -10.29 10.41 22.17
CA GLN A 14 -11.55 10.00 21.54
C GLN A 14 -12.52 9.48 22.61
N PRO A 15 -13.82 9.82 22.53
CA PRO A 15 -14.83 9.23 23.40
C PRO A 15 -14.78 7.71 23.34
N GLY A 16 -14.79 7.04 24.50
CA GLY A 16 -14.78 5.58 24.59
C GLY A 16 -13.40 4.91 24.39
N PHE A 17 -12.31 5.67 24.21
CA PHE A 17 -10.98 5.09 24.09
C PHE A 17 -10.54 4.43 25.42
N PRO A 18 -10.19 3.12 25.42
CA PRO A 18 -9.85 2.40 26.65
C PRO A 18 -8.37 2.63 27.03
N ALA A 19 -8.08 3.75 27.68
CA ALA A 19 -6.72 4.21 27.98
C ALA A 19 -5.86 3.24 28.80
N HIS A 20 -6.46 2.33 29.56
CA HIS A 20 -5.76 1.37 30.42
C HIS A 20 -5.29 0.10 29.68
N VAL A 21 -5.94 -0.28 28.58
CA VAL A 21 -5.74 -1.59 27.93
C VAL A 21 -4.31 -1.76 27.39
N LEU A 22 -3.78 -0.76 26.67
CA LEU A 22 -2.42 -0.85 26.11
C LEU A 22 -1.32 -0.78 27.16
N PRO A 23 -1.34 0.17 28.12
CA PRO A 23 -0.35 0.21 29.19
C PRO A 23 -0.26 -1.12 29.95
N GLU A 24 -1.38 -1.64 30.43
CA GLU A 24 -1.39 -2.91 31.17
C GLU A 24 -0.88 -4.09 30.35
N TYR A 25 -1.22 -4.12 29.05
CA TYR A 25 -0.73 -5.16 28.15
C TYR A 25 0.77 -5.07 27.91
N LEU A 26 1.30 -3.86 27.68
CA LEU A 26 2.73 -3.63 27.44
C LEU A 26 3.58 -3.86 28.70
N GLU A 27 3.06 -3.49 29.88
CA GLU A 27 3.67 -3.79 31.17
C GLU A 27 3.78 -5.30 31.40
N LYS A 28 2.70 -6.07 31.15
CA LYS A 28 2.70 -7.54 31.26
C LYS A 28 3.71 -8.20 30.33
N LEU A 29 3.95 -7.62 29.15
CA LEU A 29 4.96 -8.10 28.20
C LEU A 29 6.39 -7.67 28.56
N GLY A 30 6.58 -6.74 29.50
CA GLY A 30 7.89 -6.17 29.82
C GLY A 30 8.49 -5.33 28.68
N VAL A 31 7.66 -4.76 27.81
CA VAL A 31 8.09 -3.94 26.67
C VAL A 31 8.17 -2.48 27.10
N GLU A 32 9.28 -1.79 26.80
CA GLU A 32 9.38 -0.35 27.04
C GLU A 32 8.38 0.41 26.15
N TYR A 33 7.62 1.34 26.74
CA TYR A 33 6.60 2.09 26.01
C TYR A 33 6.49 3.56 26.41
N ARG A 34 5.84 4.33 25.53
CA ARG A 34 5.45 5.73 25.73
C ARG A 34 4.01 5.93 25.30
N ILE A 35 3.15 6.26 26.26
CA ILE A 35 1.82 6.80 25.96
C ILE A 35 1.93 8.31 25.86
N VAL A 36 1.46 8.86 24.74
CA VAL A 36 1.36 10.31 24.53
C VAL A 36 -0.11 10.65 24.52
N GLU A 37 -0.48 11.66 25.27
CA GLU A 37 -1.86 12.15 25.34
C GLU A 37 -1.94 13.49 24.61
N ALA A 38 -2.86 13.61 23.65
CA ALA A 38 -3.14 14.87 22.98
C ALA A 38 -4.58 14.89 22.47
N ASP A 39 -5.36 15.91 22.83
CA ASP A 39 -6.73 16.07 22.34
C ASP A 39 -6.76 16.57 20.89
N THR A 40 -6.40 15.67 19.97
CA THR A 40 -6.54 15.91 18.54
C THR A 40 -7.98 15.70 18.06
N TYR A 41 -8.80 14.98 18.83
CA TYR A 41 -10.20 14.72 18.53
C TYR A 41 -11.01 16.02 18.48
N SER A 42 -10.97 16.81 19.57
CA SER A 42 -11.71 18.06 19.67
C SER A 42 -11.26 19.08 18.62
N ILE A 43 -9.94 19.18 18.38
CA ILE A 43 -9.38 20.06 17.34
C ILE A 43 -9.93 19.69 15.96
N VAL A 44 -9.99 18.40 15.64
CA VAL A 44 -10.50 17.93 14.35
C VAL A 44 -11.99 18.23 14.20
N LYS A 45 -12.79 17.99 15.25
CA LYS A 45 -14.22 18.30 15.28
C LYS A 45 -14.50 19.80 15.18
N GLU A 46 -13.69 20.64 15.81
CA GLU A 46 -13.81 22.11 15.76
C GLU A 46 -13.47 22.66 14.37
N LYS A 47 -12.38 22.17 13.75
CA LYS A 47 -11.85 22.74 12.51
C LYS A 47 -12.49 22.19 11.24
N ILE A 48 -13.12 21.02 11.29
CA ILE A 48 -13.72 20.37 10.12
C ILE A 48 -15.24 20.43 10.24
N PRO A 49 -15.94 21.11 9.30
CA PRO A 49 -17.40 21.13 9.30
C PRO A 49 -17.99 19.74 9.26
N GLU A 50 -19.17 19.59 9.84
CA GLU A 50 -19.92 18.34 9.82
C GLU A 50 -20.17 17.86 8.36
N GLY A 51 -20.10 16.55 8.14
CA GLY A 51 -20.21 15.94 6.82
C GLY A 51 -18.96 16.04 5.93
N LYS A 52 -17.89 16.75 6.36
CA LYS A 52 -16.60 16.77 5.66
C LYS A 52 -15.63 15.71 6.20
N THR A 53 -14.71 15.26 5.34
CA THR A 53 -13.72 14.24 5.68
C THR A 53 -12.72 14.75 6.71
N THR A 54 -12.66 14.09 7.87
CA THR A 54 -11.77 14.50 8.98
C THR A 54 -10.36 13.90 8.88
N CYS A 55 -10.20 12.84 8.07
CA CYS A 55 -8.98 12.02 8.02
C CYS A 55 -7.72 12.81 7.66
N SER A 56 -7.82 13.83 6.81
CA SER A 56 -6.66 14.63 6.38
C SER A 56 -6.01 15.38 7.55
N LEU A 57 -6.82 16.12 8.32
CA LEU A 57 -6.34 16.86 9.49
C LEU A 57 -5.88 15.93 10.61
N CYS A 58 -6.67 14.88 10.91
CA CYS A 58 -6.32 13.89 11.93
C CYS A 58 -4.98 13.20 11.61
N SER A 59 -4.78 12.75 10.38
CA SER A 59 -3.52 12.13 9.91
C SER A 59 -2.33 13.08 10.05
N ARG A 60 -2.51 14.37 9.73
CA ARG A 60 -1.46 15.39 9.84
C ARG A 60 -1.07 15.65 11.29
N LEU A 61 -2.03 15.81 12.19
CA LEU A 61 -1.79 16.02 13.62
C LEU A 61 -1.10 14.80 14.25
N ARG A 62 -1.63 13.59 14.00
CA ARG A 62 -1.06 12.34 14.50
C ARG A 62 0.39 12.17 14.06
N ARG A 63 0.69 12.42 12.79
CA ARG A 63 2.05 12.32 12.25
C ARG A 63 3.01 13.29 12.92
N GLY A 64 2.59 14.55 13.12
CA GLY A 64 3.40 15.55 13.83
C GLY A 64 3.76 15.10 15.25
N ILE A 65 2.80 14.55 15.97
CA ILE A 65 3.02 14.05 17.34
C ILE A 65 3.95 12.83 17.33
N ILE A 66 3.72 11.85 16.47
CA ILE A 66 4.60 10.67 16.34
C ILE A 66 6.04 11.10 16.07
N TYR A 67 6.26 12.07 15.17
CA TYR A 67 7.61 12.49 14.78
C TYR A 67 8.30 13.25 15.91
N ARG A 68 7.57 14.13 16.59
CA ARG A 68 8.07 14.81 17.79
C ARG A 68 8.48 13.79 18.86
N THR A 69 7.63 12.82 19.16
CA THR A 69 7.92 11.80 20.18
C THR A 69 9.10 10.92 19.76
N ALA A 70 9.21 10.56 18.47
CA ALA A 70 10.36 9.83 17.96
C ALA A 70 11.67 10.62 18.17
N GLN A 71 11.65 11.94 17.98
CA GLN A 71 12.78 12.81 18.25
C GLN A 71 13.16 12.82 19.73
N GLU A 72 12.19 13.00 20.62
CA GLU A 72 12.38 13.02 22.08
C GLU A 72 12.92 11.70 22.62
N LEU A 73 12.56 10.58 21.99
CA LEU A 73 13.05 9.24 22.34
C LEU A 73 14.41 8.90 21.71
N GLY A 74 14.97 9.78 20.86
CA GLY A 74 16.21 9.50 20.12
C GLY A 74 16.08 8.37 19.10
N ALA A 75 14.87 8.10 18.61
CA ALA A 75 14.63 7.03 17.63
C ALA A 75 15.10 7.44 16.23
N ASN A 76 15.68 6.51 15.47
CA ASN A 76 16.08 6.75 14.07
C ASN A 76 15.12 6.13 13.04
N LYS A 77 14.15 5.34 13.50
CA LYS A 77 13.16 4.64 12.68
C LYS A 77 11.79 4.70 13.33
N ILE A 78 10.76 4.79 12.49
CA ILE A 78 9.35 4.76 12.91
C ILE A 78 8.71 3.57 12.22
N ALA A 79 8.36 2.53 12.99
CA ALA A 79 7.64 1.37 12.49
C ALA A 79 6.13 1.59 12.56
N LEU A 80 5.44 1.45 11.43
CA LEU A 80 3.99 1.55 11.35
C LEU A 80 3.39 0.22 10.92
N GLY A 81 2.26 -0.17 11.51
CA GLY A 81 1.58 -1.45 11.26
C GLY A 81 0.85 -1.58 9.93
N HIS A 82 1.15 -0.74 8.95
CA HIS A 82 0.52 -0.83 7.63
C HIS A 82 0.90 -2.13 6.93
N HIS A 83 -0.10 -2.82 6.39
CA HIS A 83 0.06 -4.12 5.73
C HIS A 83 -0.14 -4.05 4.21
N ARG A 84 -0.04 -5.19 3.52
CA ARG A 84 -0.12 -5.26 2.05
C ARG A 84 -1.40 -4.61 1.51
N ASP A 85 -2.53 -4.95 2.09
CA ASP A 85 -3.84 -4.46 1.68
C ASP A 85 -3.97 -2.93 1.87
N ASP A 86 -3.40 -2.36 2.95
CA ASP A 86 -3.36 -0.89 3.13
C ASP A 86 -2.59 -0.17 2.02
N ILE A 87 -1.50 -0.78 1.56
CA ILE A 87 -0.63 -0.25 0.51
C ILE A 87 -1.38 -0.25 -0.82
N VAL A 88 -2.02 -1.37 -1.17
CA VAL A 88 -2.84 -1.51 -2.39
C VAL A 88 -4.05 -0.57 -2.34
N GLN A 89 -4.75 -0.51 -1.22
CA GLN A 89 -5.87 0.43 -1.04
C GLN A 89 -5.42 1.88 -1.21
N THR A 90 -4.23 2.22 -0.71
CA THR A 90 -3.69 3.58 -0.87
C THR A 90 -3.30 3.86 -2.32
N LEU A 91 -2.80 2.86 -3.08
CA LEU A 91 -2.60 2.98 -4.52
C LEU A 91 -3.91 3.36 -5.22
N PHE A 92 -4.99 2.62 -4.99
CA PHE A 92 -6.29 2.91 -5.63
C PHE A 92 -6.87 4.26 -5.22
N LEU A 93 -6.74 4.66 -3.95
CA LEU A 93 -7.18 6.00 -3.54
C LEU A 93 -6.43 7.11 -4.29
N ASN A 94 -5.12 6.96 -4.49
CA ASN A 94 -4.35 7.94 -5.28
C ASN A 94 -4.65 7.86 -6.77
N MET A 95 -4.94 6.68 -7.29
CA MET A 95 -5.31 6.48 -8.70
C MET A 95 -6.66 7.16 -9.00
N PHE A 96 -7.68 6.91 -8.17
CA PHE A 96 -9.03 7.41 -8.39
C PHE A 96 -9.20 8.90 -8.08
N PHE A 97 -8.54 9.42 -7.04
CA PHE A 97 -8.78 10.79 -6.57
C PHE A 97 -7.57 11.71 -6.69
N GLY A 98 -6.38 11.15 -6.83
CA GLY A 98 -5.12 11.90 -6.89
C GLY A 98 -4.47 11.90 -8.27
N ALA A 99 -5.02 11.17 -9.24
CA ALA A 99 -4.44 10.91 -10.56
C ALA A 99 -2.96 10.50 -10.50
N LYS A 100 -2.60 9.63 -9.54
CA LYS A 100 -1.21 9.22 -9.27
C LYS A 100 -1.09 7.71 -9.04
N LEU A 101 -0.10 7.10 -9.68
CA LEU A 101 0.39 5.76 -9.32
C LEU A 101 1.26 5.86 -8.06
N LYS A 102 0.61 6.00 -6.90
CA LYS A 102 1.27 6.24 -5.62
C LYS A 102 0.68 5.41 -4.50
N GLY A 103 1.48 4.51 -3.94
CA GLY A 103 1.15 3.74 -2.74
C GLY A 103 1.88 4.24 -1.49
N MET A 104 2.20 3.28 -0.62
CA MET A 104 3.00 3.49 0.59
C MET A 104 4.14 2.47 0.61
N PRO A 105 5.36 2.81 0.18
CA PRO A 105 6.43 1.83 0.04
C PRO A 105 6.82 1.23 1.41
N PRO A 106 7.35 -0.01 1.46
CA PRO A 106 7.74 -0.65 2.73
C PRO A 106 8.73 0.16 3.57
N LYS A 107 9.54 0.99 2.91
CA LYS A 107 10.56 1.85 3.52
C LYS A 107 10.53 3.22 2.84
N LEU A 108 10.51 4.30 3.63
CA LEU A 108 10.46 5.67 3.13
C LEU A 108 11.26 6.61 4.04
N ALA A 109 12.15 7.41 3.46
CA ALA A 109 12.80 8.51 4.17
C ALA A 109 11.82 9.67 4.35
N THR A 110 11.82 10.31 5.51
CA THR A 110 11.04 11.54 5.71
C THR A 110 11.66 12.70 4.94
N ASN A 111 10.86 13.70 4.56
CA ASN A 111 11.29 14.82 3.69
C ASN A 111 12.50 15.62 4.22
N ARG A 112 12.79 15.55 5.53
CA ARG A 112 13.93 16.22 6.17
C ARG A 112 15.10 15.27 6.49
N GLY A 113 15.01 14.00 6.08
CA GLY A 113 16.00 12.98 6.38
C GLY A 113 16.08 12.56 7.85
N GLU A 114 15.29 13.18 8.73
CA GLU A 114 15.33 12.99 10.19
C GLU A 114 14.99 11.55 10.62
N PHE A 115 14.07 10.90 9.90
CA PHE A 115 13.61 9.55 10.24
C PHE A 115 13.44 8.67 9.01
N MET A 116 13.48 7.37 9.27
CA MET A 116 13.10 6.35 8.30
C MET A 116 11.80 5.66 8.74
N VAL A 117 10.75 5.82 7.94
CA VAL A 117 9.49 5.11 8.17
C VAL A 117 9.60 3.72 7.56
N ILE A 118 9.30 2.70 8.36
CA ILE A 118 9.30 1.30 7.94
C ILE A 118 7.91 0.68 8.18
N ARG A 119 7.54 -0.29 7.34
CA ARG A 119 6.30 -1.05 7.42
C ARG A 119 6.63 -2.54 7.45
N PRO A 120 6.94 -3.11 8.63
CA PRO A 120 7.37 -4.50 8.73
C PRO A 120 6.34 -5.51 8.19
N LEU A 121 5.05 -5.15 8.20
CA LEU A 121 3.94 -5.99 7.75
C LEU A 121 3.55 -5.74 6.27
N ALA A 122 4.33 -4.97 5.50
CA ALA A 122 3.98 -4.56 4.14
C ALA A 122 3.70 -5.73 3.17
N TYR A 123 4.20 -6.93 3.47
CA TYR A 123 4.01 -8.13 2.64
C TYR A 123 2.95 -9.09 3.20
N CYS A 124 2.42 -8.81 4.39
CA CYS A 124 1.43 -9.64 5.08
C CYS A 124 0.01 -9.26 4.63
N ALA A 125 -0.86 -10.26 4.46
CA ALA A 125 -2.27 -10.03 4.19
C ALA A 125 -3.02 -9.61 5.47
N GLU A 126 -4.03 -8.77 5.35
CA GLU A 126 -4.89 -8.40 6.47
C GLU A 126 -5.53 -9.63 7.13
N LYS A 127 -6.03 -10.58 6.32
CA LYS A 127 -6.67 -11.81 6.81
C LYS A 127 -5.75 -12.66 7.69
N ASP A 128 -4.46 -12.72 7.33
CA ASP A 128 -3.46 -13.52 8.05
C ASP A 128 -3.11 -12.83 9.38
N ILE A 129 -2.93 -11.51 9.36
CA ILE A 129 -2.72 -10.69 10.56
C ILE A 129 -3.90 -10.82 11.52
N ALA A 130 -5.14 -10.74 11.01
CA ALA A 130 -6.35 -10.87 11.82
C ALA A 130 -6.47 -12.27 12.43
N SER A 131 -6.14 -13.33 11.67
CA SER A 131 -6.11 -14.70 12.19
C SER A 131 -5.05 -14.87 13.28
N TYR A 132 -3.85 -14.36 13.05
CA TYR A 132 -2.76 -14.39 14.03
C TYR A 132 -3.12 -13.63 15.30
N ALA A 133 -3.69 -12.42 15.19
CA ALA A 133 -4.10 -11.61 16.33
C ALA A 133 -5.17 -12.30 17.19
N ARG A 134 -6.12 -13.01 16.57
CA ARG A 134 -7.11 -13.84 17.29
C ARG A 134 -6.45 -15.01 18.02
N GLY A 135 -5.56 -15.75 17.34
CA GLY A 135 -4.85 -16.88 17.94
C GLY A 135 -3.96 -16.48 19.12
N MET A 136 -3.34 -15.30 19.03
CA MET A 136 -2.50 -14.73 20.10
C MET A 136 -3.30 -13.94 21.15
N GLN A 137 -4.62 -13.81 20.96
CA GLN A 137 -5.52 -13.06 21.84
C GLN A 137 -5.04 -11.62 22.12
N PHE A 138 -4.53 -10.94 21.10
CA PHE A 138 -4.08 -9.56 21.25
C PHE A 138 -5.27 -8.62 21.56
N PRO A 139 -5.09 -7.62 22.44
CA PRO A 139 -6.13 -6.64 22.69
C PRO A 139 -6.39 -5.82 21.43
N ILE A 140 -7.65 -5.75 21.01
CA ILE A 140 -8.08 -4.94 19.86
C ILE A 140 -8.69 -3.65 20.37
N ILE A 141 -8.13 -2.51 19.95
CA ILE A 141 -8.66 -1.19 20.29
C ILE A 141 -9.31 -0.57 19.04
N PRO A 142 -10.62 -0.32 19.06
CA PRO A 142 -11.31 0.33 17.95
C PRO A 142 -10.89 1.80 17.86
N CYS A 143 -10.97 2.36 16.65
CA CYS A 143 -10.81 3.79 16.40
C CYS A 143 -12.06 4.32 15.71
N ASP A 144 -13.01 4.80 16.49
CA ASP A 144 -14.33 5.20 15.99
C ASP A 144 -14.28 6.50 15.17
N LEU A 145 -13.25 7.33 15.33
CA LEU A 145 -13.10 8.59 14.59
C LEU A 145 -13.04 8.40 13.06
N CYS A 146 -12.46 7.29 12.61
CA CYS A 146 -12.30 6.97 11.20
C CYS A 146 -13.27 5.89 10.70
N GLY A 147 -13.91 5.13 11.59
CA GLY A 147 -14.89 4.09 11.22
C GLY A 147 -16.34 4.59 11.12
N SER A 148 -16.67 5.71 11.78
CA SER A 148 -18.04 6.25 11.90
C SER A 148 -18.47 7.24 10.81
N GLN A 149 -17.65 7.48 9.78
CA GLN A 149 -18.02 8.40 8.69
C GLN A 149 -18.72 7.65 7.55
N GLU A 150 -19.94 8.07 7.21
CA GLU A 150 -20.75 7.46 6.13
C GLU A 150 -20.13 7.61 4.72
N ASN A 151 -19.18 8.53 4.53
CA ASN A 151 -18.57 8.85 3.23
C ASN A 151 -17.08 8.44 3.13
N LEU A 152 -16.73 7.25 3.61
CA LEU A 152 -15.34 6.79 3.56
C LEU A 152 -15.03 6.13 2.22
N GLN A 153 -14.45 6.90 1.30
CA GLN A 153 -13.83 6.37 0.06
C GLN A 153 -12.88 5.20 0.34
N ARG A 154 -12.25 5.21 1.52
CA ARG A 154 -11.43 4.10 2.01
C ARG A 154 -12.25 2.82 2.21
N GLN A 155 -13.41 2.88 2.86
CA GLN A 155 -14.28 1.70 3.03
C GLN A 155 -14.74 1.14 1.69
N LYS A 156 -15.22 1.99 0.77
CA LYS A 156 -15.59 1.57 -0.59
C LYS A 156 -14.44 0.90 -1.33
N GLY A 157 -13.23 1.45 -1.22
CA GLY A 157 -12.02 0.84 -1.78
C GLY A 157 -11.69 -0.52 -1.15
N LYS A 158 -11.93 -0.69 0.16
CA LYS A 158 -11.74 -1.98 0.85
C LYS A 158 -12.74 -3.02 0.38
N GLU A 159 -14.01 -2.65 0.27
CA GLU A 159 -15.09 -3.52 -0.23
C GLU A 159 -14.81 -3.99 -1.66
N MET A 160 -14.40 -3.08 -2.54
CA MET A 160 -14.00 -3.42 -3.91
C MET A 160 -12.85 -4.43 -3.94
N LEU A 161 -11.78 -4.18 -3.17
CA LEU A 161 -10.64 -5.10 -3.11
C LEU A 161 -11.01 -6.47 -2.55
N ASN A 162 -11.86 -6.51 -1.52
CA ASN A 162 -12.35 -7.77 -0.95
C ASN A 162 -13.20 -8.56 -1.94
N ALA A 163 -14.07 -7.88 -2.70
CA ALA A 163 -14.88 -8.52 -3.75
C ALA A 163 -13.99 -9.14 -4.84
N TRP A 164 -12.96 -8.42 -5.27
CA TRP A 164 -11.97 -8.88 -6.23
C TRP A 164 -11.11 -10.05 -5.74
N GLU A 165 -10.72 -10.04 -4.47
CA GLU A 165 -9.99 -11.15 -3.86
C GLU A 165 -10.87 -12.40 -3.70
N LEU A 166 -12.18 -12.23 -3.47
CA LEU A 166 -13.13 -13.34 -3.42
C LEU A 166 -13.36 -13.96 -4.80
N GLU A 167 -13.49 -13.12 -5.84
CA GLU A 167 -13.66 -13.54 -7.22
C GLU A 167 -12.42 -14.28 -7.75
N GLN A 168 -11.22 -13.76 -7.45
CA GLN A 168 -9.95 -14.36 -7.84
C GLN A 168 -8.93 -14.25 -6.70
N PRO A 169 -8.76 -15.32 -5.90
CA PRO A 169 -7.78 -15.34 -4.81
C PRO A 169 -6.36 -15.01 -5.29
N GLY A 170 -5.67 -14.14 -4.57
CA GLY A 170 -4.33 -13.66 -4.89
C GLY A 170 -4.29 -12.39 -5.76
N ARG A 171 -5.44 -11.85 -6.18
CA ARG A 171 -5.50 -10.63 -7.00
C ARG A 171 -4.89 -9.43 -6.28
N ILE A 172 -5.11 -9.26 -4.97
CA ILE A 172 -4.47 -8.19 -4.18
C ILE A 172 -2.95 -8.36 -4.17
N ASN A 173 -2.47 -9.60 -4.05
CA ASN A 173 -1.03 -9.89 -4.07
C ASN A 173 -0.41 -9.59 -5.45
N ASN A 174 -1.10 -9.91 -6.54
CA ASN A 174 -0.66 -9.58 -7.89
C ASN A 174 -0.57 -8.06 -8.11
N ILE A 175 -1.58 -7.31 -7.65
CA ILE A 175 -1.54 -5.84 -7.72
C ILE A 175 -0.36 -5.28 -6.91
N PHE A 176 -0.14 -5.78 -5.70
CA PHE A 176 1.01 -5.36 -4.89
C PHE A 176 2.35 -5.67 -5.58
N ARG A 177 2.49 -6.83 -6.23
CA ARG A 177 3.69 -7.19 -7.00
C ARG A 177 3.88 -6.27 -8.21
N ALA A 178 2.79 -5.91 -8.90
CA ALA A 178 2.83 -4.98 -10.04
C ALA A 178 3.38 -3.60 -9.64
N MET A 179 3.16 -3.16 -8.40
CA MET A 179 3.76 -1.90 -7.90
C MET A 179 5.29 -1.90 -7.86
N ALA A 180 5.93 -3.07 -7.87
CA ALA A 180 7.38 -3.24 -7.91
C ALA A 180 7.88 -3.67 -9.31
N ASN A 181 6.98 -3.94 -10.24
CA ASN A 181 7.28 -4.38 -11.61
C ASN A 181 6.64 -3.40 -12.60
N VAL A 182 7.27 -2.23 -12.73
CA VAL A 182 6.79 -1.12 -13.56
C VAL A 182 7.57 -1.13 -14.86
N GLU A 183 6.86 -1.09 -15.98
CA GLU A 183 7.43 -0.98 -17.33
C GLU A 183 7.25 0.46 -17.82
N PRO A 184 8.27 1.35 -17.72
CA PRO A 184 8.11 2.77 -18.02
C PRO A 184 7.72 3.04 -19.47
N SER A 185 8.20 2.20 -20.40
CA SER A 185 7.92 2.28 -21.84
C SER A 185 6.44 2.08 -22.19
N HIS A 186 5.70 1.38 -21.32
CA HIS A 186 4.27 1.06 -21.49
C HIS A 186 3.35 1.92 -20.61
N LEU A 187 3.90 3.01 -20.05
CA LEU A 187 3.15 4.05 -19.34
C LEU A 187 3.16 5.36 -20.14
N CYS A 188 2.71 6.46 -19.54
CA CYS A 188 2.55 7.76 -20.23
C CYS A 188 3.43 8.87 -19.63
N ASP A 189 4.51 8.53 -18.92
CA ASP A 189 5.39 9.51 -18.26
C ASP A 189 6.60 9.83 -19.15
N THR A 190 6.59 11.00 -19.80
CA THR A 190 7.66 11.44 -20.71
C THR A 190 8.97 11.81 -20.03
N GLU A 191 8.97 11.93 -18.70
CA GLU A 191 10.19 12.18 -17.93
C GLU A 191 10.87 10.86 -17.51
N LEU A 192 10.10 9.78 -17.33
CA LEU A 192 10.62 8.45 -17.03
C LEU A 192 10.98 7.64 -18.28
N TYR A 193 10.34 7.90 -19.41
CA TYR A 193 10.66 7.27 -20.69
C TYR A 193 10.58 8.30 -21.82
N ASP A 194 11.61 8.36 -22.67
CA ASP A 194 11.72 9.39 -23.71
C ASP A 194 10.86 9.05 -24.94
N PHE A 195 9.55 9.28 -24.81
CA PHE A 195 8.62 9.11 -25.93
C PHE A 195 8.84 10.12 -27.06
N ARG A 196 9.54 11.23 -26.82
CA ARG A 196 9.69 12.33 -27.80
C ARG A 196 10.73 11.97 -28.86
N ASN A 197 11.77 11.25 -28.46
CA ASN A 197 12.83 10.80 -29.35
C ASN A 197 12.75 9.31 -29.70
N LEU A 198 11.58 8.68 -29.50
CA LEU A 198 11.33 7.32 -29.94
C LEU A 198 11.57 7.19 -31.45
N SER A 199 12.59 6.44 -31.82
CA SER A 199 12.76 5.90 -33.18
C SER A 199 12.00 4.59 -33.32
N THR A 200 11.89 4.07 -34.54
CA THR A 200 11.45 2.68 -34.76
C THR A 200 12.30 1.74 -33.91
N ALA A 201 11.64 0.92 -33.10
CA ALA A 201 12.25 -0.06 -32.21
C ALA A 201 13.28 -0.91 -32.97
N GLN A 202 14.46 -1.09 -32.38
CA GLN A 202 15.37 -2.16 -32.78
C GLN A 202 14.86 -3.50 -32.20
N PRO A 203 15.24 -4.65 -32.76
CA PRO A 203 14.81 -5.96 -32.25
C PRO A 203 15.11 -6.19 -30.77
N GLU A 204 16.16 -5.56 -30.23
CA GLU A 204 16.48 -5.56 -28.80
C GLU A 204 15.52 -4.76 -27.90
N ASP A 205 14.67 -3.91 -28.47
CA ASP A 205 13.65 -3.12 -27.76
C ASP A 205 12.29 -3.86 -27.70
N GLU A 206 12.18 -5.09 -28.24
CA GLU A 206 10.95 -5.88 -28.17
C GLU A 206 10.56 -6.19 -26.73
N ASP A 207 9.32 -5.85 -26.37
CA ASP A 207 8.74 -6.13 -25.06
C ASP A 207 8.82 -7.64 -24.75
N PRO A 208 9.43 -8.06 -23.62
CA PRO A 208 9.50 -9.46 -23.21
C PRO A 208 8.15 -10.18 -23.17
N LEU A 209 7.05 -9.45 -22.94
CA LEU A 209 5.69 -9.97 -22.98
C LEU A 209 5.33 -10.54 -24.37
N PHE A 210 5.92 -9.99 -25.43
CA PHE A 210 5.78 -10.45 -26.82
C PHE A 210 7.01 -11.25 -27.29
N GLY A 211 8.19 -11.03 -26.72
CA GLY A 211 9.42 -11.75 -27.04
C GLY A 211 9.47 -13.19 -26.52
N ASP A 212 8.74 -13.52 -25.44
CA ASP A 212 8.59 -14.88 -24.92
C ASP A 212 7.53 -15.71 -25.68
N ILE A 213 6.85 -15.13 -26.67
CA ILE A 213 6.04 -15.91 -27.63
C ILE A 213 7.02 -16.70 -28.48
N ALA A 214 7.39 -17.89 -28.00
CA ALA A 214 8.24 -18.92 -28.60
C ALA A 214 8.99 -18.48 -29.86
N GLN A 215 10.34 -18.46 -29.79
CA GLN A 215 11.22 -18.32 -30.96
C GLN A 215 10.87 -19.27 -32.13
N GLU A 216 10.05 -20.29 -31.88
CA GLU A 216 9.28 -20.98 -32.90
C GLU A 216 7.85 -20.42 -33.03
N PRO A 217 7.54 -19.68 -34.11
CA PRO A 217 6.18 -19.24 -34.34
C PRO A 217 5.27 -20.46 -34.55
N ALA A 218 4.19 -20.55 -33.76
CA ALA A 218 3.16 -21.61 -33.87
C ALA A 218 2.50 -21.64 -35.27
N LEU A 219 2.61 -20.54 -36.00
CA LEU A 219 2.06 -20.30 -37.32
C LEU A 219 3.14 -19.69 -38.21
N THR A 220 3.42 -20.30 -39.36
CA THR A 220 4.29 -19.72 -40.38
C THR A 220 3.44 -18.96 -41.38
N LEU A 221 3.86 -17.74 -41.74
CA LEU A 221 3.17 -16.96 -42.77
C LEU A 221 3.26 -17.70 -44.12
N ALA A 222 2.10 -18.08 -44.67
CA ALA A 222 1.98 -18.82 -45.93
C ALA A 222 1.96 -17.87 -47.13
N SER A 223 1.11 -16.83 -47.03
CA SER A 223 0.95 -15.78 -48.02
C SER A 223 0.37 -14.54 -47.35
N ALA A 224 0.74 -13.37 -47.85
CA ALA A 224 0.11 -12.11 -47.47
C ALA A 224 -0.15 -11.31 -48.76
N ASN A 225 -1.40 -10.92 -48.99
CA ASN A 225 -1.76 -9.86 -49.93
C ASN A 225 -2.39 -8.69 -49.16
N GLU A 226 -2.73 -7.60 -49.87
CA GLU A 226 -3.21 -6.35 -49.26
C GLU A 226 -4.34 -6.55 -48.22
N ASN A 227 -5.21 -7.56 -48.40
CA ASN A 227 -6.37 -7.78 -47.53
C ASN A 227 -6.43 -9.17 -46.89
N ARG A 228 -5.44 -10.05 -47.12
CA ARG A 228 -5.49 -11.43 -46.64
C ARG A 228 -4.11 -11.91 -46.22
N ILE A 229 -4.04 -12.36 -44.97
CA ILE A 229 -2.88 -13.01 -44.38
C ILE A 229 -3.27 -14.47 -44.12
N GLU A 230 -2.52 -15.40 -44.71
CA GLU A 230 -2.71 -16.84 -44.53
C GLU A 230 -1.56 -17.41 -43.72
N PHE A 231 -1.88 -18.30 -42.77
CA PHE A 231 -0.90 -18.97 -41.93
C PHE A 231 -0.98 -20.48 -42.11
N VAL A 232 0.16 -21.15 -42.12
CA VAL A 232 0.26 -22.62 -42.04
C VAL A 232 0.69 -23.00 -40.62
N ARG A 233 0.04 -24.01 -40.04
CA ARG A 233 0.52 -24.64 -38.80
C ARG A 233 1.72 -25.51 -39.14
N LYS A 234 2.82 -25.39 -38.38
CA LYS A 234 3.88 -26.40 -38.45
C LYS A 234 3.28 -27.77 -38.11
N PRO A 235 3.54 -28.84 -38.89
CA PRO A 235 3.17 -30.18 -38.46
C PRO A 235 3.88 -30.48 -37.14
N ALA A 236 3.17 -31.07 -36.18
CA ALA A 236 3.77 -31.51 -34.94
C ALA A 236 4.95 -32.44 -35.27
N MET A 237 6.14 -32.16 -34.74
CA MET A 237 7.25 -33.10 -34.86
C MET A 237 6.80 -34.42 -34.24
N ALA A 238 6.75 -35.49 -35.04
CA ALA A 238 6.58 -36.83 -34.52
C ALA A 238 7.78 -37.15 -33.61
N GLU A 239 7.48 -37.66 -32.41
CA GLU A 239 8.45 -38.03 -31.36
C GLU A 239 9.61 -38.90 -31.86
#